data_AF-A0A919HP36-F1
#
_entry.id   AF-A0A919HP36-F1
#
_cell.length_a   1.000
_cell.length_b   1.000
_cell.length_c   1.000
_cell.angle_alpha   90.00
_cell.angle_beta   90.00
_cell.angle_gamma   90.00
#
_symmetry.space_group_name_H-M   'P 1'
#
loop_
_entity.id
_entity.type
_entity.pdbx_description
1 polymer ?
#
loop_
_entity_poly.entity_id
_entity_poly.type
_entity_poly.pdbx_seq_one_letter_code
_entity_poly.pdbx_strand_id
1 'polypeptide(L)' 'MPDLAALPAGCAFAGRCERATARCREAIPPLLGDRQRAACFYSEFAEVTA' A
#
# COMPACT_ATOMS: atom_id res chain seq x y z
N MET A 1 20.46 10.92 15.27
CA MET A 1 19.19 10.16 15.34
C MET A 1 18.78 9.86 13.91
N PRO A 2 18.55 8.61 13.50
CA PRO A 2 18.15 8.32 12.12
C PRO A 2 16.78 8.95 11.84
N ASP A 3 16.68 9.54 10.65
CA ASP A 3 15.61 10.43 10.21
C ASP A 3 14.28 9.66 9.98
N LEU A 4 13.22 10.06 10.69
CA LEU A 4 11.88 9.49 10.57
C LEU A 4 11.18 9.87 9.24
N ALA A 5 11.74 10.81 8.48
CA ALA A 5 11.23 11.24 7.19
C ALA A 5 11.66 10.33 6.03
N ALA A 6 12.60 9.42 6.24
CA ALA A 6 12.97 8.40 5.25
C ALA A 6 11.93 7.26 5.25
N LEU A 7 10.65 7.58 5.01
CA LEU A 7 9.67 6.55 4.71
C LEU A 7 10.13 5.88 3.40
N PRO A 8 10.25 4.54 3.38
CA PRO A 8 10.56 3.84 2.15
C PRO A 8 9.52 4.23 1.10
N ALA A 9 9.97 4.48 -0.14
CA ALA A 9 9.04 4.63 -1.24
C ALA A 9 8.09 3.41 -1.26
N GLY A 10 6.81 3.67 -1.52
CA GLY A 10 5.78 2.64 -1.59
C GLY A 10 5.04 2.32 -0.29
N CYS A 11 4.35 1.19 -0.30
CA CYS A 11 3.49 0.71 0.78
C CYS A 11 4.29 0.40 2.05
N ALA A 12 3.88 0.98 3.19
CA ALA A 12 4.49 0.76 4.50
C ALA A 12 4.49 -0.72 4.95
N PHE A 13 3.62 -1.54 4.38
CA PHE A 13 3.53 -2.97 4.68
C PHE A 13 4.37 -3.84 3.74
N ALA A 14 4.98 -3.30 2.68
CA ALA A 14 5.70 -4.10 1.68
C ALA A 14 6.89 -4.90 2.25
N GLY A 15 7.47 -4.46 3.37
CA GLY A 15 8.53 -5.20 4.08
C GLY A 15 8.03 -6.34 4.97
N ARG A 16 6.73 -6.40 5.28
CA ARG A 16 6.12 -7.44 6.14
C ARG A 16 5.00 -8.23 5.46
N CYS A 17 4.53 -7.80 4.29
CA CYS A 17 3.46 -8.44 3.55
C CYS A 17 4.02 -9.57 2.68
N GLU A 18 3.56 -10.79 2.91
CA GLU A 18 3.94 -11.99 2.14
C GLU A 18 3.56 -11.91 0.65
N ARG A 19 2.56 -11.10 0.32
CA ARG A 19 2.07 -10.85 -1.05
C ARG A 19 2.63 -9.56 -1.67
N ALA A 20 3.65 -8.95 -1.07
CA ALA A 20 4.20 -7.70 -1.59
C ALA A 20 4.86 -7.91 -2.96
N THR A 21 4.44 -7.14 -3.94
CA THR A 21 5.04 -7.11 -5.28
C THR A 21 5.95 -5.90 -5.46
N ALA A 22 6.65 -5.81 -6.58
CA ALA A 22 7.47 -4.64 -6.93
C ALA A 22 6.65 -3.34 -6.89
N ARG A 23 5.42 -3.37 -7.43
CA ARG A 23 4.46 -2.25 -7.38
C ARG A 23 4.19 -1.76 -5.96
N CYS A 24 4.12 -2.66 -4.97
CA CYS A 24 3.95 -2.30 -3.57
C CYS A 24 5.16 -1.56 -2.98
N ARG A 25 6.36 -1.70 -3.54
CA ARG A 25 7.58 -1.03 -3.08
C ARG A 25 7.88 0.25 -3.88
N GLU A 26 7.24 0.43 -5.02
CA GLU A 26 7.45 1.59 -5.89
C GLU A 26 6.37 2.66 -5.70
N ALA A 27 5.14 2.26 -5.37
CA ALA A 27 4.00 3.17 -5.25
C ALA A 27 3.18 2.92 -3.99
N ILE A 28 2.53 3.98 -3.50
CA ILE A 28 1.59 3.91 -2.39
C ILE A 28 0.19 3.60 -2.95
N PRO A 29 -0.47 2.53 -2.51
CA PRO A 29 -1.83 2.23 -2.96
C PRO A 29 -2.83 3.28 -2.44
N PRO A 30 -3.84 3.65 -3.25
CA PRO A 30 -4.91 4.53 -2.78
C PRO A 30 -5.72 3.83 -1.69
N LEU A 31 -6.28 4.61 -0.76
CA LEU A 31 -7.19 4.11 0.26
C LEU A 31 -8.58 3.92 -0.37
N LEU A 32 -9.01 2.67 -0.51
CA LEU A 32 -10.25 2.31 -1.20
C LEU A 32 -11.26 1.66 -0.25
N GLY A 33 -12.54 1.80 -0.56
CA GLY A 33 -13.66 1.32 0.27
C GLY A 33 -14.35 2.45 1.02
N ASP A 34 -15.56 2.17 1.50
CA ASP A 34 -16.41 3.15 2.18
C ASP A 34 -16.43 2.88 3.69
N ARG A 35 -17.12 1.83 4.13
CA ARG A 35 -17.15 1.40 5.54
C ARG A 35 -15.91 0.60 5.99
N GLN A 36 -15.34 -0.20 5.10
CA GLN A 36 -14.09 -0.92 5.33
C GLN A 36 -13.07 -0.46 4.31
N ARG A 37 -12.03 0.24 4.78
CA ARG A 37 -11.06 0.89 3.91
C ARG A 37 -9.74 0.15 3.89
N ALA A 38 -9.19 -0.06 2.71
CA ALA A 38 -7.91 -0.74 2.51
C ALA A 38 -7.05 0.05 1.51
N ALA A 39 -5.80 0.33 1.89
CA ALA A 39 -4.78 0.85 1.00
C ALA A 39 -3.96 -0.33 0.47
N CYS A 40 -4.52 -1.08 -0.47
CA CYS A 40 -3.89 -2.26 -1.09
C CYS A 40 -4.13 -2.24 -2.60
N PHE A 41 -3.12 -2.55 -3.39
CA PHE A 41 -3.28 -2.69 -4.85
C PHE A 41 -4.06 -3.94 -5.26
N TYR A 42 -4.21 -4.90 -4.34
CA TYR A 42 -4.82 -6.21 -4.57
C TYR A 42 -5.95 -6.48 -3.58
N SER A 43 -6.61 -5.44 -3.04
CA SER A 43 -7.86 -5.64 -2.31
C SER A 43 -9.01 -5.84 -3.29
N GLU A 44 -10.08 -6.51 -2.85
CA GLU A 44 -11.36 -6.61 -3.56
C GLU A 44 -12.01 -5.23 -3.85
N PHE A 45 -11.50 -4.16 -3.24
CA PHE A 45 -11.95 -2.79 -3.48
C PHE A 45 -11.12 -2.07 -4.57
N ALA A 46 -9.97 -2.65 -4.97
CA ALA A 46 -9.09 -2.12 -6.01
C ALA A 46 -9.67 -2.23 -7.43
N GLU A 47 -10.59 -3.16 -7.65
CA GLU A 47 -11.34 -3.34 -8.90
C GLU A 47 -12.55 -2.40 -9.02
N VAL A 48 -13.04 -1.85 -7.91
CA VAL A 48 -14.30 -1.07 -7.85
C VAL A 48 -14.10 0.42 -8.20
N THR A 49 -12.86 0.83 -8.49
CA THR A 49 -12.49 2.23 -8.81
C THR A 49 -11.72 2.35 -10.13
N ALA A 50 -11.97 1.43 -11.07
CA ALA A 50 -11.56 1.56 -12.47
C ALA A 50 -12.68 2.18 -13.32
#